data_AF-A0A380A2B9-F1
#
_entry.id   AF-A0A380A2B9-F1
#
_cell.length_a   1.000
_cell.length_b   1.000
_cell.length_c   1.000
_cell.angle_alpha   90.00
_cell.angle_beta   90.00
_cell.angle_gamma   90.00
#
_symmetry.space_group_name_H-M   'P 1'
#
loop_
_entity.id
_entity.type
_entity.pdbx_description
1 polymer ?
#
loop_
_entity_poly.entity_id
_entity_poly.type
_entity_poly.pdbx_seq_one_letter_code
_entity_poly.pdbx_strand_id
1 'polypeptide(L)'
;MAELPDVINQISRMAGVEIIGVTHFPCMLFNEQRQTTEATPNLTTLARAKNLLEQQGIEVRQMNAASATCIETLPKLAAAGVTHTEPGHALTGTQPANQYGGGPEKIAMLYLSEISHGQDNISFCYGGGYYRRGHLQNALVLDGQWQRCRVLPIDSDSIDYTLPLAGRWPVSSPVIMCFRTQVFVTRSDVALISGIQMGNPQLLGVFDSLGNDLARSHHG
;
A
#
# COMPACT_ATOMS: atom_id res chain seq x y z
N MET A 1 6.10 -20.68 19.84
CA MET A 1 6.70 -21.87 19.19
C MET A 1 6.44 -23.14 19.97
N ALA A 2 6.41 -23.13 21.30
CA ALA A 2 6.16 -24.33 22.11
C ALA A 2 4.84 -25.04 21.78
N GLU A 3 3.78 -24.29 21.44
CA GLU A 3 2.45 -24.82 21.14
C GLU A 3 2.27 -25.28 19.67
N LEU A 4 3.22 -24.95 18.78
CA LEU A 4 3.07 -25.25 17.35
C LEU A 4 2.94 -26.75 17.07
N PRO A 5 3.68 -27.67 17.72
CA PRO A 5 3.47 -29.11 17.56
C PRO A 5 2.06 -29.57 17.92
N ASP A 6 1.46 -29.02 18.98
CA ASP A 6 0.09 -29.37 19.37
C ASP A 6 -0.93 -28.87 18.34
N VAL A 7 -0.73 -27.66 17.81
CA VAL A 7 -1.56 -27.12 16.72
C VAL A 7 -1.43 -27.96 15.45
N ILE A 8 -0.21 -28.36 15.07
CA ILE A 8 0.02 -29.27 13.94
C ILE A 8 -0.76 -30.57 14.14
N ASN A 9 -0.67 -31.18 15.33
CA ASN A 9 -1.37 -32.42 15.64
C ASN A 9 -2.90 -32.28 15.58
N GLN A 10 -3.44 -31.15 16.02
CA GLN A 10 -4.88 -30.88 15.96
C GLN A 10 -5.35 -30.70 14.51
N ILE A 11 -4.65 -29.90 13.70
CA ILE A 11 -5.02 -29.62 12.31
C ILE A 11 -4.89 -30.90 11.47
N SER A 12 -3.84 -31.71 11.65
CA SER A 12 -3.66 -32.97 10.93
C SER A 12 -4.76 -34.01 11.18
N ARG A 13 -5.60 -33.84 12.21
CA ARG A 13 -6.76 -34.70 12.49
C ARG A 13 -8.06 -34.20 11.85
N MET A 14 -8.07 -33.00 11.28
CA MET A 14 -9.26 -32.41 10.65
C MET A 14 -9.46 -33.00 9.25
N ALA A 15 -10.59 -33.69 9.04
CA ALA A 15 -10.95 -34.18 7.72
C ALA A 15 -11.15 -33.02 6.73
N GLY A 16 -10.56 -33.12 5.54
CA GLY A 16 -10.64 -32.11 4.49
C GLY A 16 -9.65 -30.95 4.64
N VAL A 17 -8.73 -31.00 5.60
CA VAL A 17 -7.66 -30.00 5.76
C VAL A 17 -6.30 -30.65 5.51
N GLU A 18 -5.44 -29.94 4.79
CA GLU A 18 -4.04 -30.32 4.57
C GLU A 18 -3.13 -29.16 4.98
N ILE A 19 -2.12 -29.47 5.81
CA ILE A 19 -1.07 -28.49 6.15
C ILE A 19 -0.06 -28.46 5.00
N ILE A 20 -0.09 -27.40 4.19
CA ILE A 20 0.82 -27.24 3.04
C ILE A 20 2.03 -26.35 3.36
N GLY A 21 2.03 -25.67 4.52
CA GLY A 21 3.13 -24.82 4.92
C GLY A 21 2.77 -23.72 5.91
N VAL A 22 3.47 -22.59 5.84
CA VAL A 22 3.47 -21.53 6.85
C VAL A 22 3.47 -20.13 6.22
N THR A 23 2.89 -19.16 6.93
CA THR A 23 2.95 -17.73 6.57
C THR A 23 3.17 -16.84 7.80
N HIS A 24 3.73 -15.65 7.60
CA HIS A 24 3.82 -14.61 8.63
C HIS A 24 3.90 -13.20 7.99
N PHE A 25 3.71 -12.17 8.82
CA PHE A 25 3.73 -10.77 8.44
C PHE A 25 4.15 -9.91 9.65
N PRO A 26 4.87 -8.79 9.45
CA PRO A 26 5.63 -8.46 8.26
C PRO A 26 6.96 -9.23 8.26
N CYS A 27 7.31 -9.96 7.20
CA CYS A 27 8.59 -10.67 7.10
C CYS A 27 9.75 -9.75 6.69
N MET A 28 9.44 -8.64 6.02
CA MET A 28 10.39 -7.61 5.63
C MET A 28 9.85 -6.22 6.00
N LEU A 29 10.74 -5.31 6.43
CA LEU A 29 10.42 -3.92 6.75
C LEU A 29 11.50 -2.97 6.25
N PHE A 30 11.08 -1.77 5.82
CA PHE A 30 12.00 -0.71 5.45
C PHE A 30 12.60 -0.07 6.70
N ASN A 31 13.93 0.03 6.74
CA ASN A 31 14.68 0.70 7.79
C ASN A 31 15.05 2.11 7.31
N GLU A 32 14.41 3.14 7.85
CA GLU A 32 14.65 4.53 7.45
C GLU A 32 16.07 5.03 7.77
N GLN A 33 16.70 4.55 8.84
CA GLN A 33 18.06 4.99 9.18
C GLN A 33 19.09 4.42 8.20
N ARG A 34 18.89 3.17 7.79
CA ARG A 34 19.79 2.45 6.88
C ARG A 34 19.42 2.56 5.40
N GLN A 35 18.24 3.10 5.10
CA GLN A 35 17.71 3.22 3.74
C GLN A 35 17.69 1.89 2.98
N THR A 36 17.32 0.80 3.67
CA THR A 36 17.24 -0.54 3.08
C THR A 36 16.10 -1.34 3.68
N THR A 37 15.55 -2.28 2.90
CA THR A 37 14.54 -3.21 3.39
C THR A 37 15.21 -4.44 4.00
N GLU A 38 14.95 -4.68 5.28
CA GLU A 38 15.60 -5.71 6.10
C GLU A 38 14.59 -6.81 6.51
N ALA A 39 15.11 -8.01 6.75
CA ALA A 39 14.33 -9.10 7.32
C ALA A 39 13.96 -8.80 8.77
N THR A 40 12.74 -9.14 9.16
CA THR A 40 12.28 -9.00 10.54
C THR A 40 12.49 -10.32 11.32
N PRO A 41 12.39 -10.29 12.66
CA PRO A 41 12.32 -11.52 13.46
C PRO A 41 11.21 -12.49 13.04
N ASN A 42 10.18 -12.00 12.32
CA ASN A 42 9.06 -12.81 11.86
C ASN A 42 9.49 -13.74 10.71
N LEU A 43 10.43 -13.33 9.85
CA LEU A 43 11.00 -14.23 8.84
C LEU A 43 11.80 -15.38 9.47
N THR A 44 12.60 -15.08 10.50
CA THR A 44 13.31 -16.11 11.27
C THR A 44 12.33 -17.06 11.97
N THR A 45 11.25 -16.52 12.53
CA THR A 45 10.17 -17.31 13.15
C THR A 45 9.50 -18.22 12.13
N LEU A 46 9.24 -17.71 10.92
CA LEU A 46 8.66 -18.47 9.82
C LEU A 46 9.56 -19.65 9.40
N ALA A 47 10.87 -19.42 9.28
CA ALA A 47 11.84 -20.48 8.96
C ALA A 47 11.90 -21.56 10.06
N ARG A 48 11.84 -21.16 11.33
CA ARG A 48 11.76 -22.11 12.46
C ARG A 48 10.47 -22.93 12.44
N ALA A 49 9.35 -22.30 12.13
CA ALA A 49 8.06 -22.98 12.00
C ALA A 49 8.09 -24.01 10.85
N LYS A 50 8.62 -23.63 9.68
CA LYS A 50 8.86 -24.56 8.56
C LYS A 50 9.64 -25.80 9.01
N ASN A 51 10.78 -25.60 9.68
CA ASN A 51 11.62 -26.71 10.13
C ASN A 51 10.87 -27.63 11.13
N LEU A 52 10.02 -27.08 12.00
CA LEU A 52 9.20 -27.87 12.92
C LEU A 52 8.14 -28.71 12.21
N LEU A 53 7.52 -28.18 11.14
CA LEU A 53 6.61 -28.96 10.30
C LEU A 53 7.35 -30.12 9.64
N GLU A 54 8.52 -29.86 9.06
CA GLU A 54 9.35 -30.90 8.41
C GLU A 54 9.79 -31.98 9.40
N GLN A 55 10.13 -31.61 10.64
CA GLN A 55 10.45 -32.57 11.71
C GLN A 55 9.27 -33.46 12.13
N GLN A 56 8.02 -33.01 11.92
CA GLN A 56 6.81 -33.80 12.13
C GLN A 56 6.41 -34.61 10.90
N GLY A 57 7.27 -34.67 9.88
CA GLY A 57 7.03 -35.42 8.64
C GLY A 57 6.08 -34.72 7.66
N ILE A 58 5.82 -33.42 7.86
CA ILE A 58 4.98 -32.63 6.95
C ILE A 58 5.86 -31.99 5.88
N GLU A 59 5.56 -32.27 4.62
CA GLU A 59 6.20 -31.61 3.48
C GLU A 59 5.71 -30.15 3.38
N VAL A 60 6.61 -29.19 3.58
CA VAL A 60 6.30 -27.76 3.42
C VAL A 60 6.45 -27.36 1.95
N ARG A 61 5.32 -27.32 1.24
CA ARG A 61 5.23 -26.86 -0.15
C ARG A 61 5.17 -25.33 -0.27
N GLN A 62 4.73 -24.66 0.79
CA GLN A 62 4.59 -23.20 0.83
C GLN A 62 5.20 -22.58 2.10
N MET A 63 6.35 -21.94 1.96
CA MET A 63 6.81 -20.89 2.87
C MET A 63 6.46 -19.53 2.26
N ASN A 64 5.38 -18.92 2.74
CA ASN A 64 4.89 -17.62 2.27
C ASN A 64 5.37 -16.50 3.22
N ALA A 65 6.10 -15.53 2.67
CA ALA A 65 6.59 -14.38 3.43
C ALA A 65 6.05 -13.07 2.85
N ALA A 66 5.09 -12.47 3.56
CA ALA A 66 4.44 -11.24 3.17
C ALA A 66 5.11 -10.00 3.77
N SER A 67 4.73 -8.82 3.27
CA SER A 67 5.32 -7.49 3.53
C SER A 67 6.57 -7.16 2.71
N ALA A 68 6.56 -5.95 2.16
CA ALA A 68 7.66 -5.33 1.42
C ALA A 68 8.28 -6.22 0.33
N THR A 69 7.47 -7.09 -0.29
CA THR A 69 7.82 -7.81 -1.51
C THR A 69 7.96 -6.82 -2.66
N CYS A 70 9.15 -6.72 -3.22
CA CYS A 70 9.50 -5.90 -4.39
C CYS A 70 10.73 -6.52 -5.08
N ILE A 71 11.13 -5.98 -6.23
CA ILE A 71 12.28 -6.48 -7.01
C ILE A 71 13.56 -6.52 -6.15
N GLU A 72 13.77 -5.53 -5.27
CA GLU A 72 14.92 -5.48 -4.38
C GLU A 72 14.92 -6.60 -3.32
N THR A 73 13.76 -6.99 -2.80
CA THR A 73 13.65 -7.95 -1.70
C THR A 73 13.49 -9.39 -2.14
N LEU A 74 13.04 -9.65 -3.37
CA LEU A 74 12.89 -11.00 -3.91
C LEU A 74 14.16 -11.87 -3.77
N PRO A 75 15.37 -11.39 -4.09
CA PRO A 75 16.59 -12.18 -3.86
C PRO A 75 16.86 -12.51 -2.40
N LYS A 76 16.57 -11.59 -1.48
CA LYS A 76 16.74 -11.78 -0.02
C LYS A 76 15.76 -12.85 0.50
N LEU A 77 14.52 -12.81 0.03
CA LEU A 77 13.48 -13.79 0.38
C LEU A 77 13.81 -15.17 -0.20
N ALA A 78 14.25 -15.24 -1.46
CA ALA A 78 14.69 -16.49 -2.08
C ALA A 78 15.87 -17.12 -1.33
N ALA A 79 16.86 -16.33 -0.93
CA ALA A 79 17.99 -16.79 -0.12
C ALA A 79 17.57 -17.32 1.27
N ALA A 80 16.43 -16.88 1.80
CA ALA A 80 15.85 -17.37 3.05
C ALA A 80 14.96 -18.62 2.86
N GLY A 81 14.89 -19.19 1.66
CA GLY A 81 14.07 -20.37 1.37
C GLY A 81 12.58 -20.08 1.22
N VAL A 82 12.20 -18.80 1.07
CA VAL A 82 10.82 -18.41 0.79
C VAL A 82 10.43 -18.88 -0.61
N THR A 83 9.24 -19.46 -0.70
CA THR A 83 8.68 -20.01 -1.95
C THR A 83 7.60 -19.11 -2.55
N HIS A 84 6.89 -18.35 -1.71
CA HIS A 84 5.75 -17.52 -2.09
C HIS A 84 5.86 -16.14 -1.46
N THR A 85 5.49 -15.11 -2.21
CA THR A 85 5.52 -13.70 -1.80
C THR A 85 4.32 -12.95 -2.37
N GLU A 86 4.01 -11.77 -1.82
CA GLU A 86 2.75 -11.07 -2.08
C GLU A 86 2.99 -9.57 -2.37
N PRO A 87 3.36 -9.18 -3.62
CA PRO A 87 3.60 -7.78 -3.96
C PRO A 87 2.30 -6.97 -3.95
N GLY A 88 2.21 -5.99 -3.05
CA GLY A 88 1.13 -5.00 -3.00
C GLY A 88 1.58 -3.64 -3.54
N HIS A 89 2.08 -2.76 -2.65
CA HIS A 89 2.58 -1.43 -3.02
C HIS A 89 3.65 -1.42 -4.13
N ALA A 90 4.39 -2.52 -4.32
CA ALA A 90 5.33 -2.68 -5.43
C ALA A 90 4.66 -2.53 -6.80
N LEU A 91 3.40 -2.94 -6.95
CA LEU A 91 2.65 -2.82 -8.20
C LEU A 91 2.43 -1.36 -8.61
N THR A 92 2.39 -0.43 -7.64
CA THR A 92 2.25 1.01 -7.89
C THR A 92 3.51 1.81 -7.58
N GLY A 93 4.63 1.13 -7.27
CA GLY A 93 5.88 1.75 -6.87
C GLY A 93 5.83 2.56 -5.57
N THR A 94 4.75 2.44 -4.78
CA THR A 94 4.48 3.28 -3.59
C THR A 94 5.03 2.68 -2.29
N GLN A 95 6.02 1.78 -2.37
CA GLN A 95 6.74 1.30 -1.21
C GLN A 95 7.72 2.35 -0.64
N PRO A 96 7.97 2.35 0.68
CA PRO A 96 8.94 3.27 1.31
C PRO A 96 10.34 3.24 0.67
N ALA A 97 10.80 2.07 0.23
CA ALA A 97 12.09 1.90 -0.44
C ALA A 97 12.24 2.73 -1.74
N ASN A 98 11.13 3.18 -2.33
CA ASN A 98 11.13 3.96 -3.55
C ASN A 98 10.96 5.48 -3.32
N GLN A 99 11.11 5.97 -2.09
CA GLN A 99 10.89 7.39 -1.76
C GLN A 99 11.74 8.38 -2.58
N TYR A 100 12.91 7.93 -3.09
CA TYR A 100 13.79 8.73 -3.95
C TYR A 100 13.67 8.38 -5.44
N GLY A 101 12.74 7.50 -5.83
CA GLY A 101 12.46 7.16 -7.23
C GLY A 101 13.56 6.41 -7.99
N GLY A 102 14.59 5.92 -7.29
CA GLY A 102 15.71 5.18 -7.88
C GLY A 102 15.41 3.70 -8.17
N GLY A 103 14.26 3.20 -7.72
CA GLY A 103 13.88 1.79 -7.87
C GLY A 103 13.43 1.42 -9.29
N PRO A 104 13.33 0.10 -9.55
CA PRO A 104 12.80 -0.42 -10.80
C PRO A 104 11.28 -0.21 -10.91
N GLU A 105 10.54 -0.28 -9.81
CA GLU A 105 9.10 0.00 -9.80
C GLU A 105 8.84 1.51 -9.90
N LYS A 106 8.14 1.93 -10.95
CA LYS A 106 7.77 3.34 -11.15
C LYS A 106 6.49 3.67 -10.40
N ILE A 107 6.36 4.92 -9.94
CA ILE A 107 5.12 5.43 -9.35
C ILE A 107 4.02 5.36 -10.41
N ALA A 108 2.95 4.62 -10.10
CA ALA A 108 1.83 4.39 -11.02
C ALA A 108 0.48 4.83 -10.44
N MET A 109 0.48 5.59 -9.35
CA MET A 109 -0.74 6.17 -8.76
C MET A 109 -0.49 7.57 -8.20
N LEU A 110 -1.53 8.39 -8.25
CA LEU A 110 -1.61 9.69 -7.58
C LEU A 110 -3.02 9.87 -7.01
N TYR A 111 -3.17 10.78 -6.06
CA TYR A 111 -4.45 11.23 -5.52
C TYR A 111 -4.79 12.59 -6.13
N LEU A 112 -5.93 12.66 -6.81
CA LEU A 112 -6.47 13.88 -7.41
C LEU A 112 -7.59 14.42 -6.53
N SER A 113 -7.56 15.72 -6.27
CA SER A 113 -8.58 16.46 -5.54
C SER A 113 -8.74 17.86 -6.15
N GLU A 114 -9.53 18.71 -5.50
CA GLU A 114 -9.84 20.07 -5.93
C GLU A 114 -9.93 20.98 -4.70
N ILE A 115 -9.48 22.24 -4.82
CA ILE A 115 -9.67 23.25 -3.77
C ILE A 115 -11.16 23.53 -3.57
N SER A 116 -11.67 23.24 -2.38
CA SER A 116 -13.05 23.48 -1.97
C SER A 116 -13.26 24.93 -1.53
N HIS A 117 -12.44 25.42 -0.59
CA HIS A 117 -12.57 26.75 -0.01
C HIS A 117 -11.26 27.20 0.65
N GLY A 118 -11.24 28.41 1.21
CA GLY A 118 -10.10 28.90 1.99
C GLY A 118 -10.49 29.75 3.19
N GLN A 119 -9.77 29.56 4.30
CA GLN A 119 -9.81 30.41 5.51
C GLN A 119 -8.40 30.95 5.88
N ASP A 120 -8.28 32.24 6.21
CA ASP A 120 -7.03 33.00 6.40
C ASP A 120 -5.91 32.81 5.37
N ASN A 121 -4.89 32.01 5.67
CA ASN A 121 -3.79 31.66 4.75
C ASN A 121 -3.71 30.15 4.50
N ILE A 122 -4.86 29.47 4.58
CA ILE A 122 -5.01 28.02 4.46
C ILE A 122 -6.12 27.72 3.47
N SER A 123 -5.81 26.95 2.43
CA SER A 123 -6.81 26.44 1.51
C SER A 123 -7.14 25.00 1.85
N PHE A 124 -8.36 24.57 1.58
CA PHE A 124 -8.85 23.25 1.92
C PHE A 124 -9.26 22.54 0.64
N CYS A 125 -8.65 21.41 0.32
CA CYS A 125 -9.08 20.55 -0.79
C CYS A 125 -9.98 19.42 -0.29
N TYR A 126 -10.78 18.83 -1.17
CA TYR A 126 -11.63 17.70 -0.79
C TYR A 126 -10.80 16.51 -0.28
N GLY A 127 -11.18 16.00 0.89
CA GLY A 127 -10.58 14.82 1.50
C GLY A 127 -11.28 13.53 1.08
N GLY A 128 -11.25 12.52 1.94
CA GLY A 128 -11.80 11.19 1.69
C GLY A 128 -10.77 10.14 1.29
N GLY A 129 -9.56 10.57 0.93
CA GLY A 129 -8.41 9.70 0.65
C GLY A 129 -7.31 9.70 1.72
N TYR A 130 -7.49 10.41 2.84
CA TYR A 130 -6.44 10.49 3.85
C TYR A 130 -6.19 9.14 4.52
N TYR A 131 -4.91 8.79 4.65
CA TYR A 131 -4.48 7.59 5.38
C TYR A 131 -3.45 7.99 6.42
N ARG A 132 -3.76 7.77 7.71
CA ARG A 132 -2.96 8.20 8.86
C ARG A 132 -1.49 7.77 8.80
N ARG A 133 -1.21 6.57 8.24
CA ARG A 133 0.15 6.01 8.09
C ARG A 133 0.77 6.32 6.72
N GLY A 134 0.20 7.29 6.01
CA GLY A 134 0.52 7.57 4.61
C GLY A 134 1.67 8.56 4.40
N HIS A 135 2.05 9.30 5.43
CA HIS A 135 3.12 10.32 5.36
C HIS A 135 2.87 11.38 4.28
N LEU A 136 1.60 11.77 4.09
CA LEU A 136 1.25 12.86 3.19
C LEU A 136 1.85 14.18 3.70
N GLN A 137 2.70 14.81 2.89
CA GLN A 137 3.41 16.04 3.25
C GLN A 137 3.29 17.15 2.22
N ASN A 138 3.10 16.80 0.94
CA ASN A 138 3.20 17.75 -0.17
C ASN A 138 2.02 17.56 -1.11
N ALA A 139 1.59 18.67 -1.71
CA ALA A 139 0.63 18.71 -2.78
C ALA A 139 1.15 19.60 -3.92
N LEU A 140 0.69 19.36 -5.13
CA LEU A 140 0.80 20.25 -6.28
C LEU A 140 -0.58 20.85 -6.54
N VAL A 141 -0.68 22.17 -6.66
CA VAL A 141 -1.91 22.88 -6.99
C VAL A 141 -1.74 23.52 -8.36
N LEU A 142 -2.76 23.45 -9.21
CA LEU A 142 -2.76 24.10 -10.52
C LEU A 142 -3.39 25.50 -10.41
N ASP A 143 -2.56 26.53 -10.53
CA ASP A 143 -2.96 27.94 -10.65
C ASP A 143 -2.12 28.61 -11.75
N GLY A 144 -2.61 28.52 -13.00
CA GLY A 144 -1.84 28.81 -14.21
C GLY A 144 -0.73 27.79 -14.51
N GLN A 145 0.09 27.45 -13.51
CA GLN A 145 1.13 26.43 -13.52
C GLN A 145 1.06 25.56 -12.25
N TRP A 146 1.69 24.39 -12.27
CA TRP A 146 1.79 23.54 -11.09
C TRP A 146 2.71 24.15 -10.05
N GLN A 147 2.18 24.36 -8.84
CA GLN A 147 2.93 24.92 -7.72
C GLN A 147 2.88 23.97 -6.52
N ARG A 148 4.03 23.75 -5.89
CA ARG A 148 4.13 22.89 -4.71
C ARG A 148 3.71 23.65 -3.46
N CYS A 149 2.88 23.03 -2.65
CA CYS A 149 2.57 23.49 -1.30
C CYS A 149 2.71 22.35 -0.28
N ARG A 150 2.78 22.74 0.99
CA ARG A 150 2.83 21.79 2.12
C ARG A 150 1.42 21.45 2.56
N VAL A 151 1.16 20.16 2.81
CA VAL A 151 -0.04 19.72 3.51
C VAL A 151 0.16 20.00 5.01
N LEU A 152 -0.76 20.75 5.61
CA LEU A 152 -0.70 21.09 7.03
C LEU A 152 -1.10 19.88 7.89
N PRO A 153 -0.82 19.90 9.20
CA PRO A 153 -1.24 18.82 10.09
C PRO A 153 -2.74 18.51 9.96
N ILE A 154 -3.05 17.22 9.85
CA ILE A 154 -4.42 16.71 9.73
C ILE A 154 -4.78 16.09 11.08
N ASP A 155 -5.91 16.51 11.64
CA ASP A 155 -6.48 15.87 12.82
C ASP A 155 -6.99 14.47 12.44
N SER A 156 -6.47 13.43 13.10
CA SER A 156 -6.86 12.05 12.83
C SER A 156 -8.14 11.61 13.55
N ASP A 157 -8.66 12.45 14.45
CA ASP A 157 -9.85 12.11 15.24
C ASP A 157 -11.14 12.61 14.56
N SER A 158 -11.01 13.53 13.60
CA SER A 158 -12.09 14.08 12.80
C SER A 158 -12.19 13.41 11.42
N ILE A 159 -13.41 13.37 10.86
CA ILE A 159 -13.63 12.92 9.48
C ILE A 159 -12.92 13.89 8.51
N ASP A 160 -12.16 13.34 7.59
CA ASP A 160 -11.39 14.07 6.57
C ASP A 160 -12.28 14.59 5.43
N TYR A 161 -13.27 15.43 5.72
CA TYR A 161 -14.07 16.09 4.66
C TYR A 161 -13.20 16.95 3.75
N THR A 162 -12.20 17.60 4.33
CA THR A 162 -11.21 18.42 3.61
C THR A 162 -9.82 18.27 4.21
N LEU A 163 -8.79 18.49 3.39
CA LEU A 163 -7.39 18.49 3.79
C LEU A 163 -6.81 19.91 3.73
N PRO A 164 -6.13 20.38 4.79
CA PRO A 164 -5.58 21.72 4.85
C PRO A 164 -4.25 21.83 4.10
N LEU A 165 -4.13 22.83 3.24
CA LEU A 165 -2.95 23.16 2.44
C LEU A 165 -2.44 24.54 2.82
N ALA A 166 -1.12 24.68 2.95
CA ALA A 166 -0.48 25.96 3.21
C ALA A 166 -0.68 26.92 2.02
N GLY A 167 -1.08 28.15 2.31
CA GLY A 167 -1.26 29.21 1.33
C GLY A 167 -2.70 29.36 0.83
N ARG A 168 -2.88 30.38 -0.02
CA ARG A 168 -4.14 30.73 -0.66
C ARG A 168 -4.12 30.29 -2.12
N TRP A 169 -5.07 29.41 -2.45
CA TRP A 169 -5.23 28.83 -3.77
C TRP A 169 -6.64 29.13 -4.29
N PRO A 170 -6.82 29.37 -5.61
CA PRO A 170 -8.15 29.59 -6.17
C PRO A 170 -9.09 28.40 -5.89
N VAL A 171 -10.36 28.70 -5.60
CA VAL A 171 -11.40 27.67 -5.53
C VAL A 171 -11.50 26.98 -6.88
N SER A 172 -11.73 25.67 -6.85
CA SER A 172 -11.76 24.79 -8.02
C SER A 172 -10.43 24.57 -8.74
N SER A 173 -9.30 24.99 -8.16
CA SER A 173 -7.99 24.55 -8.64
C SER A 173 -7.78 23.05 -8.40
N PRO A 174 -7.34 22.28 -9.41
CA PRO A 174 -6.92 20.89 -9.24
C PRO A 174 -5.75 20.74 -8.27
N VAL A 175 -5.78 19.67 -7.47
CA VAL A 175 -4.74 19.32 -6.50
C VAL A 175 -4.27 17.89 -6.73
N ILE A 176 -2.96 17.70 -6.89
CA ILE A 176 -2.32 16.38 -6.98
C ILE A 176 -1.51 16.11 -5.72
N MET A 177 -1.65 14.92 -5.17
CA MET A 177 -0.85 14.40 -4.08
C MET A 177 -0.36 12.98 -4.42
N CYS A 178 0.73 12.54 -3.81
CA CYS A 178 1.20 11.17 -3.92
C CYS A 178 1.80 10.75 -2.58
N PHE A 179 1.24 9.71 -1.98
CA PHE A 179 1.58 9.23 -0.65
C PHE A 179 1.20 7.77 -0.52
N ARG A 180 1.73 7.10 0.52
CA ARG A 180 1.35 5.72 0.81
C ARG A 180 -0.11 5.67 1.25
N THR A 181 -0.93 4.83 0.64
CA THR A 181 -2.33 4.69 1.05
C THR A 181 -2.75 3.21 1.15
N GLN A 182 -3.84 2.96 1.85
CA GLN A 182 -4.60 1.71 1.74
C GLN A 182 -6.00 2.12 1.28
N VAL A 183 -6.22 2.16 -0.05
CA VAL A 183 -7.45 2.73 -0.62
C VAL A 183 -8.70 2.08 -0.05
N PHE A 184 -8.68 0.78 0.22
CA PHE A 184 -9.82 0.04 0.75
C PHE A 184 -10.30 0.47 2.16
N VAL A 185 -9.53 1.29 2.89
CA VAL A 185 -9.98 1.91 4.16
C VAL A 185 -10.32 3.39 4.00
N THR A 186 -10.37 3.89 2.77
CA THR A 186 -10.78 5.26 2.43
C THR A 186 -12.09 5.23 1.65
N ARG A 187 -12.54 6.40 1.18
CA ARG A 187 -13.73 6.56 0.33
C ARG A 187 -13.40 7.23 -1.00
N SER A 188 -12.18 7.02 -1.47
CA SER A 188 -11.72 7.55 -2.76
C SER A 188 -12.21 6.68 -3.91
N ASP A 189 -12.58 7.32 -5.00
CA ASP A 189 -12.74 6.64 -6.29
C ASP A 189 -11.37 6.23 -6.84
N VAL A 190 -11.37 5.17 -7.65
CA VAL A 190 -10.22 4.62 -8.36
C VAL A 190 -10.47 4.70 -9.85
N ALA A 191 -9.88 5.71 -10.49
CA ALA A 191 -9.93 5.89 -11.94
C ALA A 191 -8.74 5.16 -12.59
N LEU A 192 -9.04 4.21 -13.49
CA LEU A 192 -8.03 3.45 -14.22
C LEU A 192 -7.70 4.16 -15.54
N ILE A 193 -6.43 4.54 -15.73
CA ILE A 193 -5.99 5.26 -16.93
C ILE A 193 -4.95 4.42 -17.67
N SER A 194 -5.17 4.17 -18.96
CA SER A 194 -4.22 3.50 -19.84
C SER A 194 -3.62 4.46 -20.87
N GLY A 195 -2.65 3.98 -21.68
CA GLY A 195 -2.10 4.74 -22.81
C GLY A 195 -1.19 5.92 -22.45
N ILE A 196 -0.90 6.15 -21.16
CA ILE A 196 0.00 7.21 -20.68
C ILE A 196 1.37 7.17 -21.39
N GLN A 197 2.00 5.99 -21.47
CA GLN A 197 3.32 5.83 -22.10
C GLN A 197 3.31 6.09 -23.61
N MET A 198 2.14 6.00 -24.26
CA MET A 198 1.97 6.26 -25.68
C MET A 198 1.53 7.71 -25.96
N GLY A 199 1.41 8.55 -24.94
CA GLY A 199 0.88 9.91 -25.07
C GLY A 199 -0.60 9.97 -25.42
N ASN A 200 -1.34 8.88 -25.24
CA ASN A 200 -2.77 8.76 -25.54
C ASN A 200 -3.54 8.27 -24.30
N PRO A 201 -3.67 9.10 -23.25
CA PRO A 201 -4.30 8.71 -22.00
C PRO A 201 -5.79 8.42 -22.20
N GLN A 202 -6.26 7.28 -21.70
CA GLN A 202 -7.67 6.87 -21.79
C GLN A 202 -8.19 6.37 -20.46
N LEU A 203 -9.34 6.90 -20.02
CA LEU A 203 -10.06 6.41 -18.86
C LEU A 203 -10.74 5.09 -19.21
N LEU A 204 -10.33 4.00 -18.55
CA LEU A 204 -10.86 2.66 -18.76
C LEU A 204 -12.07 2.36 -17.88
N GLY A 205 -12.16 2.98 -16.71
CA GLY A 205 -13.23 2.76 -15.75
C GLY A 205 -12.98 3.49 -14.43
N VAL A 206 -14.03 3.62 -13.64
CA VAL A 206 -14.00 4.22 -12.30
C VAL A 206 -14.66 3.27 -11.33
N PHE A 207 -13.99 3.00 -10.22
CA PHE A 207 -14.44 2.11 -9.16
C PHE A 207 -14.48 2.86 -7.84
N ASP A 208 -15.27 2.40 -6.88
CA ASP A 208 -15.12 2.86 -5.49
C ASP A 208 -13.92 2.17 -4.81
N SER A 209 -13.64 2.57 -3.56
CA SER A 209 -12.54 2.02 -2.77
C SER A 209 -12.69 0.53 -2.43
N LEU A 210 -13.88 -0.05 -2.58
CA LEU A 210 -14.18 -1.46 -2.31
C LEU A 210 -14.19 -2.32 -3.58
N GLY A 211 -13.94 -1.71 -4.75
CA GLY A 211 -13.85 -2.40 -6.03
C GLY A 211 -15.17 -2.52 -6.79
N ASN A 212 -16.21 -1.78 -6.40
CA ASN A 212 -17.46 -1.74 -7.15
C ASN A 212 -17.35 -0.80 -8.35
N ASP A 213 -17.80 -1.24 -9.52
CA ASP A 213 -17.84 -0.43 -10.74
C ASP A 213 -18.90 0.68 -10.64
N LEU A 214 -18.48 1.94 -10.71
CA LEU A 214 -19.36 3.11 -10.57
C LEU A 214 -20.24 3.34 -11.80
N ALA A 215 -19.88 2.82 -12.97
CA ALA A 215 -20.73 2.91 -14.15
C ALA A 215 -21.95 1.97 -14.06
N ARG A 216 -21.85 0.89 -13.27
CA ARG A 216 -22.91 -0.12 -13.13
C ARG A 216 -23.83 0.11 -11.94
N SER A 217 -23.41 0.88 -10.95
CA SER A 217 -24.19 1.17 -9.74
C SER A 217 -25.33 2.16 -9.94
N HIS A 218 -25.41 2.84 -11.09
CA HIS A 218 -26.52 3.73 -11.46
C HIS A 218 -27.71 3.03 -12.15
N HIS A 219 -27.74 1.69 -12.18
CA HIS A 219 -28.82 0.89 -12.78
C HIS A 219 -29.51 -0.08 -11.80
N GLY A 220 -29.42 0.19 -10.49
CA GLY A 220 -30.12 -0.54 -9.43
C GLY A 220 -31.29 0.23 -8.83
#